data_AF-A0A1H8DB93-F1
#
_entry.id   AF-A0A1H8DB93-F1
#
_cell.length_a   1.000
_cell.length_b   1.000
_cell.length_c   1.000
_cell.angle_alpha   90.00
_cell.angle_beta   90.00
_cell.angle_gamma   90.00
#
_symmetry.space_group_name_H-M   'P 1'
#
loop_
_entity.id
_entity.type
_entity.pdbx_description
1 polymer ?
#
loop_
_entity_poly.entity_id
_entity_poly.type
_entity_poly.pdbx_seq_one_letter_code
_entity_poly.pdbx_strand_id
1 'polypeptide(L)'
;MKTRNNKKHELTDFSKFSNKELAEAFVFPSKAPATEKEKKEEKEFFQERRKKFANRTHQQQIYDKLLQLKFQLEDYISSNQYQDVLNFSYFLSEYVNRQDKKDKDFAAEIDIKPAVLSQYLNNYRKPPEKIVFRLELHSNGMIPAVAWYKLLQKDKEHEIMTDSSSRTEESKHIKNKLEFAY
;
A
#
# COMPACT_ATOMS: atom_id res chain seq x y z
N MET A 1 -30.25 3.66 6.55
CA MET A 1 -28.90 3.08 6.70
C MET A 1 -28.74 2.03 5.61
N LYS A 2 -28.07 2.35 4.49
CA LYS A 2 -27.96 1.44 3.33
C LYS A 2 -26.74 0.54 3.51
N THR A 3 -26.97 -0.77 3.63
CA THR A 3 -25.96 -1.82 3.73
C THR A 3 -25.10 -1.86 2.47
N ARG A 4 -23.77 -1.82 2.63
CA ARG A 4 -22.81 -2.02 1.53
C ARG A 4 -22.81 -3.51 1.17
N ASN A 5 -23.22 -3.82 -0.06
CA ASN A 5 -23.06 -5.15 -0.65
C ASN A 5 -21.56 -5.43 -0.84
N ASN A 6 -20.96 -6.16 0.10
CA ASN A 6 -19.69 -6.84 -0.12
C ASN A 6 -19.92 -7.95 -1.15
N LYS A 7 -19.66 -7.67 -2.43
CA LYS A 7 -19.47 -8.74 -3.42
C LYS A 7 -18.25 -9.54 -2.96
N LYS A 8 -18.48 -10.73 -2.40
CA LYS A 8 -17.43 -11.73 -2.20
C LYS A 8 -16.85 -12.02 -3.58
N HIS A 9 -15.54 -11.83 -3.76
CA HIS A 9 -14.86 -12.39 -4.91
C HIS A 9 -14.90 -13.91 -4.70
N GLU A 10 -15.64 -14.62 -5.56
CA GLU A 10 -15.60 -16.08 -5.57
C GLU A 10 -14.19 -16.47 -6.04
N LEU A 11 -13.42 -17.06 -5.13
CA LEU A 11 -12.19 -17.74 -5.51
C LEU A 11 -12.59 -18.87 -6.45
N THR A 12 -12.03 -18.89 -7.65
CA THR A 12 -12.27 -19.96 -8.61
C THR A 12 -11.81 -21.27 -7.98
N ASP A 13 -12.75 -22.18 -7.74
CA ASP A 13 -12.44 -23.50 -7.20
C ASP A 13 -11.88 -24.39 -8.30
N PHE A 14 -10.55 -24.45 -8.37
CA PHE A 14 -9.85 -25.22 -9.38
C PHE A 14 -10.00 -26.74 -9.20
N SER A 15 -10.51 -27.23 -8.07
CA SER A 15 -10.76 -28.66 -7.84
C SER A 15 -11.87 -29.23 -8.72
N LYS A 16 -12.68 -28.34 -9.33
CA LYS A 16 -13.77 -28.70 -10.24
C LYS A 16 -13.29 -28.99 -11.67
N PHE A 17 -12.04 -28.66 -11.99
CA PHE A 17 -11.47 -28.90 -13.32
C PHE A 17 -10.52 -30.09 -13.27
N SER A 18 -10.57 -30.91 -14.31
CA SER A 18 -9.60 -31.99 -14.49
C SER A 18 -8.21 -31.44 -14.79
N ASN A 19 -7.18 -32.22 -14.47
CA ASN A 19 -5.79 -31.88 -14.82
C ASN A 19 -5.60 -31.61 -16.33
N LYS A 20 -6.43 -32.24 -17.17
CA LYS A 20 -6.41 -32.04 -18.63
C LYS A 20 -6.98 -30.68 -19.01
N GLU A 21 -8.12 -30.29 -18.43
CA GLU A 21 -8.72 -28.96 -18.66
C GLU A 21 -7.82 -27.83 -18.14
N LEU A 22 -7.16 -28.03 -17.00
CA LEU A 22 -6.19 -27.08 -16.47
C LEU A 22 -4.95 -26.95 -17.36
N ALA A 23 -4.46 -28.06 -17.92
CA ALA A 23 -3.32 -28.05 -18.84
C ALA A 23 -3.67 -27.39 -20.19
N GLU A 24 -4.87 -27.63 -20.73
CA GLU A 24 -5.35 -27.01 -21.98
C GLU A 24 -5.58 -25.49 -21.82
N ALA A 25 -5.98 -25.03 -20.64
CA ALA A 25 -6.14 -23.60 -20.34
C ALA A 25 -4.79 -22.86 -20.16
N PHE A 26 -3.68 -23.59 -20.01
CA PHE A 26 -2.38 -23.00 -19.75
C PHE A 26 -1.74 -22.48 -21.06
N VAL A 27 -1.71 -21.17 -21.24
CA VAL A 27 -1.13 -20.54 -22.43
C VAL A 27 0.37 -20.35 -22.26
N PHE A 28 1.17 -21.08 -23.05
CA PHE A 28 2.62 -20.88 -23.12
C PHE A 28 2.97 -19.71 -24.07
N PRO A 29 4.00 -18.91 -23.75
CA PRO A 29 4.54 -17.94 -24.71
C PRO A 29 4.96 -18.68 -25.99
N SER A 30 4.40 -18.26 -27.13
CA SER A 30 4.77 -18.84 -28.42
C SER A 30 6.26 -18.60 -28.69
N LYS A 31 6.99 -19.66 -29.03
CA LYS A 31 8.37 -19.57 -29.51
C LYS A 31 8.45 -19.20 -31.00
N ALA A 32 7.33 -19.27 -31.72
CA ALA A 32 7.27 -18.91 -33.13
C ALA A 32 7.22 -17.38 -33.28
N PRO A 33 7.87 -16.82 -34.31
CA PRO A 33 7.75 -15.40 -34.61
C PRO A 33 6.28 -15.06 -34.89
N ALA A 34 5.80 -13.96 -34.32
CA ALA A 34 4.43 -13.51 -34.50
C ALA A 34 4.09 -13.35 -35.99
N THR A 35 2.95 -13.91 -36.38
CA THR A 35 2.35 -13.75 -37.71
C THR A 35 2.03 -12.28 -37.97
N GLU A 36 1.87 -11.90 -39.24
CA GLU A 36 1.48 -10.52 -39.59
C GLU A 36 0.14 -10.11 -38.98
N LYS A 37 -0.78 -11.07 -38.84
CA LYS A 37 -2.07 -10.86 -38.19
C LYS A 37 -1.90 -10.57 -36.70
N GLU A 38 -1.13 -11.38 -35.97
CA GLU A 38 -0.85 -11.15 -34.54
C GLU A 38 -0.14 -9.82 -34.30
N LYS A 39 0.84 -9.46 -35.14
CA LYS A 39 1.52 -8.15 -35.06
C LYS A 39 0.56 -6.98 -35.27
N LYS A 40 -0.43 -7.14 -36.16
CA LYS A 40 -1.45 -6.11 -36.40
C LYS A 40 -2.41 -5.99 -35.22
N GLU A 41 -2.89 -7.11 -34.69
CA GLU A 41 -3.75 -7.16 -33.50
C GLU A 41 -3.07 -6.58 -32.26
N GLU A 42 -1.79 -6.90 -32.04
CA GLU A 42 -0.99 -6.35 -30.95
C GLU A 42 -0.85 -4.82 -31.11
N LYS A 43 -0.56 -4.33 -32.32
CA LYS A 43 -0.48 -2.89 -32.60
C LYS A 43 -1.81 -2.19 -32.34
N GLU A 44 -2.93 -2.77 -32.76
CA GLU A 44 -4.28 -2.25 -32.51
C GLU A 44 -4.59 -2.22 -31.00
N PHE A 45 -4.27 -3.30 -30.27
CA PHE A 45 -4.41 -3.36 -28.82
C PHE A 45 -3.61 -2.25 -28.13
N PHE A 46 -2.34 -2.05 -28.50
CA PHE A 46 -1.52 -0.98 -27.92
C PHE A 46 -2.06 0.41 -28.25
N GLN A 47 -2.61 0.62 -29.45
CA GLN A 47 -3.23 1.89 -29.83
C GLN A 47 -4.48 2.16 -28.99
N GLU A 48 -5.39 1.19 -28.87
CA GLU A 48 -6.59 1.32 -28.06
C GLU A 48 -6.27 1.50 -26.57
N ARG A 49 -5.26 0.78 -26.07
CA ARG A 49 -4.73 0.99 -24.71
C ARG A 49 -4.24 2.42 -24.54
N ARG A 50 -3.40 2.94 -25.44
CA ARG A 50 -2.92 4.33 -25.36
C ARG A 50 -4.07 5.33 -25.38
N LYS A 51 -5.07 5.16 -26.25
CA LYS A 51 -6.26 6.02 -26.31
C LYS A 51 -7.01 6.02 -24.98
N LYS A 52 -7.26 4.84 -24.40
CA LYS A 52 -7.90 4.73 -23.07
C LYS A 52 -7.07 5.42 -22.00
N PHE A 53 -5.75 5.23 -22.00
CA PHE A 53 -4.85 5.86 -21.04
C PHE A 53 -4.82 7.39 -21.16
N ALA A 54 -4.86 7.93 -22.38
CA ALA A 54 -4.90 9.35 -22.66
C ALA A 54 -6.25 10.00 -22.30
N ASN A 55 -7.34 9.26 -22.47
CA ASN A 55 -8.71 9.74 -22.21
C ASN A 55 -9.17 9.55 -20.76
N ARG A 56 -8.25 9.23 -19.83
CA ARG A 56 -8.61 9.08 -18.40
C ARG A 56 -8.95 10.44 -17.79
N THR A 57 -10.06 10.47 -17.07
CA THR A 57 -10.44 11.62 -16.23
C THR A 57 -9.42 11.82 -15.12
N HIS A 58 -9.33 13.04 -14.59
CA HIS A 58 -8.44 13.35 -13.46
C HIS A 58 -8.71 12.45 -12.24
N GLN A 59 -9.97 12.19 -11.92
CA GLN A 59 -10.34 11.29 -10.81
C GLN A 59 -9.86 9.85 -11.05
N GLN A 60 -9.93 9.34 -12.28
CA GLN A 60 -9.38 8.02 -12.62
C GLN A 60 -7.86 7.99 -12.48
N GLN A 61 -7.18 9.06 -12.84
CA GLN A 61 -5.73 9.16 -12.66
C GLN A 61 -5.34 9.12 -11.17
N ILE A 62 -6.04 9.89 -10.33
CA ILE A 62 -5.84 9.84 -8.87
C ILE A 62 -6.14 8.44 -8.33
N TYR A 63 -7.25 7.83 -8.75
CA TYR A 63 -7.62 6.47 -8.35
C TYR A 63 -6.52 5.47 -8.68
N ASP A 64 -5.99 5.48 -9.91
CA ASP A 64 -4.92 4.58 -10.35
C ASP A 64 -3.64 4.80 -9.53
N LYS A 65 -3.25 6.07 -9.28
CA LYS A 65 -2.09 6.43 -8.46
C LYS A 65 -2.24 5.94 -7.02
N LEU A 66 -3.41 6.13 -6.41
CA LEU A 66 -3.69 5.69 -5.03
C LEU A 66 -3.78 4.17 -4.92
N LEU A 67 -4.33 3.49 -5.92
CA LEU A 67 -4.35 2.04 -5.98
C LEU A 67 -2.93 1.47 -6.08
N GLN A 68 -2.06 2.09 -6.86
CA GLN A 68 -0.64 1.73 -6.89
C GLN A 68 0.00 1.92 -5.51
N LEU A 69 -0.31 3.03 -4.80
CA LEU A 69 0.25 3.29 -3.47
C LEU A 69 -0.18 2.22 -2.48
N LYS A 70 -1.45 1.82 -2.53
CA LYS A 70 -2.00 0.75 -1.71
C LYS A 70 -1.19 -0.53 -1.85
N PHE A 71 -0.94 -0.99 -3.08
CA PHE A 71 -0.17 -2.22 -3.29
C PHE A 71 1.27 -2.09 -2.84
N GLN A 72 1.93 -0.96 -3.10
CA GLN A 72 3.29 -0.70 -2.60
C GLN A 72 3.36 -0.74 -1.07
N LEU A 73 2.34 -0.19 -0.41
CA LEU A 73 2.19 -0.19 1.04
C LEU A 73 1.94 -1.61 1.57
N GLU A 74 1.06 -2.39 0.93
CA GLU A 74 0.76 -3.78 1.31
C GLU A 74 1.97 -4.70 1.12
N ASP A 75 2.70 -4.54 0.01
CA ASP A 75 3.94 -5.28 -0.27
C ASP A 75 5.01 -4.97 0.78
N TYR A 76 5.19 -3.69 1.12
CA TYR A 76 6.17 -3.30 2.13
C TYR A 76 5.82 -3.80 3.53
N ILE A 77 4.55 -3.68 3.94
CA ILE A 77 4.06 -4.21 5.22
C ILE A 77 4.28 -5.72 5.31
N SER A 78 4.07 -6.44 4.20
CA SER A 78 4.24 -7.90 4.15
C SER A 78 5.71 -8.33 4.10
N SER A 79 6.63 -7.39 3.90
CA SER A 79 8.06 -7.66 3.86
C SER A 79 8.67 -7.75 5.26
N ASN A 80 9.52 -8.75 5.48
CA ASN A 80 10.27 -8.91 6.73
C ASN A 80 11.44 -7.91 6.87
N GLN A 81 11.76 -7.16 5.81
CA GLN A 81 12.91 -6.25 5.77
C GLN A 81 12.46 -4.83 6.10
N TYR A 82 13.04 -4.23 7.13
CA TYR A 82 12.84 -2.82 7.42
C TYR A 82 13.61 -1.95 6.42
N GLN A 83 12.95 -0.93 5.87
CA GLN A 83 13.59 0.06 5.02
C GLN A 83 13.26 1.45 5.56
N ASP A 84 14.26 2.13 6.12
CA ASP A 84 14.09 3.46 6.75
C ASP A 84 13.49 4.50 5.80
N VAL A 85 13.80 4.39 4.50
CA VAL A 85 13.24 5.26 3.46
C VAL A 85 11.73 5.05 3.28
N LEU A 86 11.23 3.83 3.49
CA LEU A 86 9.81 3.46 3.35
C LEU A 86 9.07 3.56 4.69
N ASN A 87 9.29 4.64 5.44
CA ASN A 87 8.61 4.89 6.70
C ASN A 87 7.20 5.49 6.52
N PHE A 88 6.47 5.68 7.62
CA PHE A 88 5.12 6.26 7.56
C PHE A 88 5.07 7.61 6.83
N SER A 89 6.06 8.48 7.06
CA SER A 89 6.13 9.82 6.46
C SER A 89 6.25 9.77 4.94
N TYR A 90 7.02 8.80 4.41
CA TYR A 90 7.12 8.55 2.97
C TYR A 90 5.74 8.21 2.37
N PHE A 91 5.05 7.21 2.93
CA PHE A 91 3.74 6.80 2.41
C PHE A 91 2.67 7.89 2.56
N LEU A 92 2.72 8.68 3.64
CA LEU A 92 1.85 9.84 3.79
C LEU A 92 2.13 10.91 2.73
N SER A 93 3.41 11.20 2.45
CA SER A 93 3.79 12.16 1.41
C SER A 93 3.33 11.71 0.02
N GLU A 94 3.56 10.45 -0.32
CA GLU A 94 3.05 9.86 -1.56
C GLU A 94 1.53 9.92 -1.66
N TYR A 95 0.82 9.69 -0.56
CA TYR A 95 -0.64 9.79 -0.51
C TYR A 95 -1.13 11.21 -0.81
N VAL A 96 -0.48 12.23 -0.24
CA VAL A 96 -0.83 13.64 -0.49
C VAL A 96 -0.50 14.03 -1.93
N ASN A 97 0.74 13.75 -2.37
CA ASN A 97 1.24 14.15 -3.69
C ASN A 97 0.43 13.54 -4.85
N ARG A 98 -0.03 12.29 -4.71
CA ARG A 98 -0.78 11.59 -5.77
C ARG A 98 -2.19 12.13 -6.01
N GLN A 99 -2.68 13.00 -5.13
CA GLN A 99 -3.98 13.64 -5.25
C GLN A 99 -3.91 15.01 -5.94
N ASP A 100 -2.70 15.45 -6.33
CA ASP A 100 -2.47 16.72 -7.01
C ASP A 100 -3.03 17.93 -6.21
N LYS A 101 -3.00 17.84 -4.87
CA LYS A 101 -3.47 18.87 -3.92
C LYS A 101 -2.31 19.55 -3.20
N LYS A 102 -2.53 20.77 -2.71
CA LYS A 102 -1.58 21.45 -1.82
C LYS A 102 -1.70 20.89 -0.40
N ASP A 103 -0.59 20.79 0.31
CA ASP A 103 -0.53 20.32 1.71
C ASP A 103 -1.52 21.04 2.62
N LYS A 104 -1.71 22.36 2.44
CA LYS A 104 -2.66 23.16 3.23
C LYS A 104 -4.10 22.68 3.05
N ASP A 105 -4.48 22.33 1.83
CA ASP A 105 -5.84 21.90 1.51
C ASP A 105 -6.08 20.50 2.07
N PHE A 106 -5.11 19.59 1.87
CA PHE A 106 -5.16 18.26 2.47
C PHE A 106 -5.22 18.31 4.01
N ALA A 107 -4.41 19.17 4.63
CA ALA A 107 -4.42 19.35 6.08
C ALA A 107 -5.82 19.72 6.61
N ALA A 108 -6.54 20.60 5.89
CA ALA A 108 -7.90 20.96 6.23
C ALA A 108 -8.87 19.78 6.07
N GLU A 109 -8.73 18.98 5.01
CA GLU A 109 -9.59 17.82 4.72
C GLU A 109 -9.50 16.72 5.80
N ILE A 110 -8.32 16.55 6.41
CA ILE A 110 -8.12 15.59 7.51
C ILE A 110 -8.09 16.26 8.90
N ASP A 111 -8.57 17.50 9.00
CA ASP A 111 -8.72 18.25 10.25
C ASP A 111 -7.42 18.38 11.08
N ILE A 112 -6.33 18.80 10.44
CA ILE A 112 -5.06 19.10 11.09
C ILE A 112 -4.49 20.46 10.67
N LYS A 113 -3.67 21.05 11.53
CA LYS A 113 -2.94 22.29 11.19
C LYS A 113 -1.88 21.99 10.12
N PRO A 114 -1.66 22.85 9.11
CA PRO A 114 -0.63 22.65 8.09
C PRO A 114 0.78 22.43 8.66
N ALA A 115 1.14 23.13 9.74
CA ALA A 115 2.42 22.93 10.43
C ALA A 115 2.56 21.53 11.04
N VAL A 116 1.46 20.96 11.55
CA VAL A 116 1.44 19.60 12.11
C VAL A 116 1.57 18.57 10.99
N LEU A 117 0.87 18.78 9.86
CA LEU A 117 1.04 17.95 8.66
C LEU A 117 2.49 17.95 8.20
N SER A 118 3.12 19.13 8.10
CA SER A 118 4.51 19.26 7.69
C SER A 118 5.46 18.46 8.60
N GLN A 119 5.23 18.46 9.91
CA GLN A 119 6.03 17.62 10.83
C GLN A 119 5.83 16.12 10.59
N TYR A 120 4.61 15.69 10.22
CA TYR A 120 4.34 14.29 9.85
C TYR A 120 5.01 13.91 8.53
N LEU A 121 4.96 14.79 7.53
CA LEU A 121 5.57 14.55 6.20
C LEU A 121 7.10 14.48 6.27
N ASN A 122 7.72 15.20 7.21
CA ASN A 122 9.17 15.25 7.39
C ASN A 122 9.69 14.33 8.51
N ASN A 123 8.86 13.43 9.04
CA ASN A 123 9.21 12.50 10.13
C ASN A 123 9.71 13.19 11.42
N TYR A 124 9.43 14.49 11.62
CA TYR A 124 9.76 15.21 12.85
C TYR A 124 8.80 14.90 14.01
N ARG A 125 7.62 14.37 13.69
CA ARG A 125 6.60 13.99 14.67
C ARG A 125 5.88 12.74 14.22
N LYS A 126 5.70 11.78 15.13
CA LYS A 126 4.82 10.63 14.87
C LYS A 126 3.34 11.05 14.98
N PRO A 127 2.48 10.64 14.05
CA PRO A 127 1.06 10.96 14.11
C PRO A 127 0.37 10.18 15.24
N PRO A 128 -0.67 10.74 15.88
CA PRO A 128 -1.52 9.98 16.79
C PRO A 128 -2.39 9.00 16.00
N GLU A 129 -2.84 7.93 16.65
CA GLU A 129 -3.65 6.87 16.04
C GLU A 129 -4.90 7.41 15.31
N LYS A 130 -5.52 8.48 15.79
CA LYS A 130 -6.66 9.12 15.12
C LYS A 130 -6.41 9.49 13.65
N ILE A 131 -5.14 9.72 13.26
CA ILE A 131 -4.77 10.03 11.88
C ILE A 131 -4.99 8.82 10.97
N VAL A 132 -4.76 7.58 11.42
CA VAL A 132 -4.94 6.41 10.56
C VAL A 132 -6.41 6.22 10.17
N PHE A 133 -7.34 6.51 11.06
CA PHE A 133 -8.78 6.50 10.75
C PHE A 133 -9.18 7.62 9.78
N ARG A 134 -8.62 8.82 9.97
CA ARG A 134 -8.88 9.95 9.05
C ARG A 134 -8.37 9.65 7.64
N LEU A 135 -7.21 9.02 7.50
CA LEU A 135 -6.67 8.60 6.21
C LEU A 135 -7.53 7.52 5.54
N GLU A 136 -8.02 6.53 6.30
CA GLU A 136 -8.96 5.54 5.77
C GLU A 136 -10.22 6.22 5.22
N LEU A 137 -10.87 7.06 6.04
CA LEU A 137 -12.09 7.76 5.68
C LEU A 137 -11.88 8.67 4.46
N HIS A 138 -10.76 9.40 4.41
CA HIS A 138 -10.40 10.25 3.30
C HIS A 138 -10.15 9.45 2.01
N SER A 139 -9.56 8.26 2.12
CA SER A 139 -9.37 7.33 0.98
C SER A 139 -10.64 6.56 0.60
N ASN A 140 -11.77 6.84 1.25
CA ASN A 140 -13.03 6.09 1.11
C ASN A 140 -12.83 4.56 1.32
N GLY A 141 -11.95 4.20 2.26
CA GLY A 141 -11.61 2.81 2.58
C GLY A 141 -10.70 2.11 1.55
N MET A 142 -10.15 2.82 0.56
CA MET A 142 -9.19 2.23 -0.37
C MET A 142 -7.94 1.70 0.35
N ILE A 143 -7.43 2.48 1.30
CA ILE A 143 -6.32 2.09 2.18
C ILE A 143 -6.88 1.99 3.61
N PRO A 144 -7.08 0.78 4.16
CA PRO A 144 -7.63 0.59 5.49
C PRO A 144 -6.75 1.20 6.59
N ALA A 145 -7.36 1.66 7.71
CA ALA A 145 -6.61 2.20 8.85
C ALA A 145 -5.60 1.20 9.41
N VAL A 146 -5.92 -0.09 9.38
CA VAL A 146 -5.01 -1.17 9.79
C VAL A 146 -3.73 -1.17 8.95
N ALA A 147 -3.82 -0.87 7.65
CA ALA A 147 -2.66 -0.83 6.78
C ALA A 147 -1.75 0.36 7.14
N TRP A 148 -2.34 1.54 7.36
CA TRP A 148 -1.62 2.71 7.88
C TRP A 148 -1.00 2.48 9.25
N TYR A 149 -1.71 1.78 10.14
CA TYR A 149 -1.22 1.47 11.48
C TYR A 149 -0.05 0.49 11.45
N LYS A 150 -0.09 -0.52 10.58
CA LYS A 150 1.03 -1.46 10.40
C LYS A 150 2.31 -0.77 9.94
N LEU A 151 2.24 0.31 9.17
CA LEU A 151 3.42 1.13 8.86
C LEU A 151 4.02 1.77 10.12
N LEU A 152 3.18 2.35 10.97
CA LEU A 152 3.63 2.92 12.25
C LEU A 152 4.24 1.85 13.17
N GLN A 153 3.67 0.66 13.18
CA GLN A 153 4.21 -0.48 13.93
C GLN A 153 5.57 -0.89 13.40
N LYS A 154 5.74 -0.99 12.09
CA LYS A 154 7.02 -1.40 11.47
C LYS A 154 8.15 -0.43 11.79
N ASP A 155 7.88 0.88 11.79
CA ASP A 155 8.81 1.90 12.28
C ASP A 155 9.13 1.68 13.76
N LYS A 156 8.10 1.46 14.59
CA LYS A 156 8.27 1.30 16.03
C LYS A 156 9.04 0.03 16.40
N GLU A 157 8.80 -1.06 15.69
CA GLU A 157 9.52 -2.33 15.84
C GLU A 157 11.00 -2.11 15.59
N HIS A 158 11.37 -1.40 14.51
CA HIS A 158 12.76 -1.10 14.22
C HIS A 158 13.43 -0.24 15.31
N GLU A 159 12.75 0.83 15.75
CA GLU A 159 13.20 1.65 16.88
C GLU A 159 13.46 0.79 18.12
N ILE A 160 12.48 -0.04 18.51
CA ILE A 160 12.61 -0.93 19.67
C ILE A 160 13.76 -1.92 19.45
N MET A 161 13.87 -2.56 18.28
CA MET A 161 14.92 -3.55 17.99
C MET A 161 16.33 -2.99 18.06
N THR A 162 16.51 -1.72 17.70
CA THR A 162 17.84 -1.09 17.60
C THR A 162 18.24 -0.26 18.82
N ASP A 163 17.30 0.05 19.72
CA ASP A 163 17.55 0.85 20.93
C ASP A 163 18.33 0.10 22.03
N SER A 164 19.65 0.04 21.87
CA SER A 164 20.56 -0.55 22.87
C SER A 164 20.67 0.29 24.14
N SER A 165 20.47 1.61 24.04
CA SER A 165 20.51 2.55 25.15
C SER A 165 19.42 2.25 26.17
N SER A 166 18.15 2.24 25.74
CA SER A 166 17.03 1.92 26.62
C SER A 166 17.10 0.49 27.12
N ARG A 167 17.58 -0.48 26.33
CA ARG A 167 17.85 -1.84 26.86
C ARG A 167 18.80 -1.82 28.05
N THR A 168 19.88 -1.04 27.96
CA THR A 168 20.88 -0.95 29.03
C THR A 168 20.31 -0.27 30.26
N GLU A 169 19.55 0.81 30.08
CA GLU A 169 18.87 1.52 31.17
C GLU A 169 17.86 0.61 31.87
N GLU A 170 16.94 0.02 31.11
CA GLU A 170 15.85 -0.81 31.65
C GLU A 170 16.35 -2.12 32.28
N SER A 171 17.50 -2.64 31.83
CA SER A 171 18.09 -3.85 32.42
C SER A 171 18.37 -3.71 33.92
N LYS A 172 18.65 -2.50 34.41
CA LYS A 172 18.93 -2.20 35.83
C LYS A 172 17.70 -2.38 36.71
N HIS A 173 16.50 -2.34 36.14
CA HIS A 173 15.24 -2.52 36.84
C HIS A 173 14.83 -4.00 36.97
N ILE A 174 15.52 -4.92 36.28
CA ILE A 174 15.22 -6.35 36.29
C ILE A 174 16.01 -7.06 37.40
N LYS A 175 15.30 -7.76 38.30
CA LYS A 175 15.91 -8.43 39.47
C LYS A 175 16.08 -9.94 39.31
N ASN A 176 15.19 -10.61 38.57
CA ASN A 176 15.17 -12.06 38.38
C ASN A 176 14.99 -12.37 36.89
N LYS A 177 16.08 -12.30 36.11
CA LYS A 177 16.04 -12.63 34.69
C LYS A 177 15.86 -14.15 34.52
N LEU A 178 14.98 -14.55 33.61
CA LEU A 178 14.86 -15.96 33.22
C LEU A 178 16.16 -16.41 32.53
N GLU A 179 16.72 -17.55 32.92
CA GLU A 179 18.00 -18.06 32.40
C GLU A 179 17.86 -18.90 31.11
N PHE A 180 16.65 -19.03 30.58
CA PHE A 180 16.42 -19.74 29.32
C PHE A 180 16.65 -18.79 28.15
N ALA A 181 17.52 -19.16 27.21
CA ALA A 181 17.63 -18.52 25.91
C ALA A 181 16.64 -19.18 24.94
N TYR A 182 15.97 -18.36 24.12
CA TYR A 182 15.30 -18.78 22.89
C TYR A 182 15.97 -18.06 21.72
#